data_AF-A0A7W5Q320-F1
#
_entry.id   AF-A0A7W5Q320-F1
#
_cell.length_a   1.000
_cell.length_b   1.000
_cell.length_c   1.000
_cell.angle_alpha   90.00
_cell.angle_beta   90.00
_cell.angle_gamma   90.00
#
_symmetry.space_group_name_H-M   'P 1'
#
loop_
_entity.id
_entity.type
_entity.pdbx_description
1 polymer ?
#
loop_
_entity_poly.entity_id
_entity_poly.type
_entity_poly.pdbx_seq_one_letter_code
_entity_poly.pdbx_strand_id
1 'polypeptide(L)'
;MAMQGSSKTSITQRFESYQPSKTFLVWACIGTAVATMIIGFSWGGWVTGGTSRTAATTAGDVARGELASAICVQRFNAAPDATAKLVEFKALSDSYKKRQFVEAGGWATMPGQTSPDSRSVEGCATALAI
;
A
#
# COMPACT_ATOMS: atom_id res chain seq x y z
N MET A 1 -9.70 -32.00 -70.41
CA MET A 1 -9.71 -32.23 -68.94
C MET A 1 -8.96 -31.07 -68.30
N ALA A 2 -9.67 -30.12 -67.69
CA ALA A 2 -9.07 -28.97 -67.03
C ALA A 2 -8.94 -29.28 -65.53
N MET A 3 -7.72 -29.26 -65.01
CA MET A 3 -7.47 -29.20 -63.57
C MET A 3 -6.75 -27.88 -63.28
N GLN A 4 -7.52 -26.82 -63.02
CA GLN A 4 -6.98 -25.57 -62.47
C GLN A 4 -6.78 -25.74 -60.96
N GLY A 5 -5.55 -26.03 -60.54
CA GLY A 5 -5.14 -26.00 -59.14
C GLY A 5 -5.05 -24.57 -58.65
N SER A 6 -6.00 -24.14 -57.82
CA SER A 6 -6.01 -22.82 -57.18
C SER A 6 -4.88 -22.74 -56.14
N SER A 7 -3.76 -22.14 -56.51
CA SER A 7 -2.64 -21.89 -55.59
C SER A 7 -3.02 -20.74 -54.65
N LYS A 8 -3.41 -21.08 -53.42
CA LYS A 8 -3.66 -20.11 -52.36
C LYS A 8 -2.32 -19.54 -51.89
N THR A 9 -2.15 -18.23 -52.00
CA THR A 9 -0.93 -17.52 -51.57
C THR A 9 -0.60 -17.85 -50.11
N SER A 10 0.60 -18.38 -49.86
CA SER A 10 1.07 -18.74 -48.52
C SER A 10 1.18 -17.50 -47.61
N ILE A 11 0.91 -17.66 -46.32
CA ILE A 11 1.04 -16.60 -45.30
C ILE A 11 2.47 -16.03 -45.30
N THR A 12 3.48 -16.88 -45.49
CA THR A 12 4.89 -16.46 -45.57
C THR A 12 5.18 -15.54 -46.76
N GLN A 13 4.65 -15.83 -47.95
CA GLN A 13 4.79 -14.96 -49.13
C GLN A 13 4.10 -13.61 -48.93
N ARG A 14 2.97 -13.58 -48.21
CA ARG A 14 2.27 -12.34 -47.89
C ARG A 14 3.11 -11.44 -46.99
N PHE A 15 3.81 -12.00 -46.00
CA PHE A 15 4.76 -11.25 -45.16
C PHE A 15 5.97 -10.74 -45.95
N GLU A 16 6.52 -11.54 -46.87
CA GLU A 16 7.65 -11.14 -47.73
C GLU A 16 7.31 -9.95 -48.64
N SER A 17 6.09 -9.92 -49.17
CA SER A 17 5.59 -8.82 -50.02
C SER A 17 5.10 -7.59 -49.23
N TYR A 18 5.00 -7.68 -47.90
CA TYR A 18 4.43 -6.60 -47.09
C TYR A 18 5.48 -5.51 -46.86
N GLN A 19 5.33 -4.39 -47.57
CA GLN A 19 6.08 -3.16 -47.36
C GLN A 19 5.21 -2.20 -46.53
N PRO A 20 5.31 -2.23 -45.19
CA PRO A 20 4.51 -1.36 -44.34
C PRO A 20 4.89 0.10 -44.59
N SER A 21 3.88 0.98 -44.64
CA SER A 21 4.14 2.41 -44.70
C SER A 21 4.73 2.89 -43.37
N LYS A 22 5.54 3.95 -43.42
CA LYS A 22 6.13 4.58 -42.21
C LYS A 22 5.05 4.96 -41.19
N THR A 23 3.90 5.44 -41.66
CA THR A 23 2.75 5.80 -40.83
C THR A 23 2.16 4.59 -40.13
N PHE A 24 2.02 3.46 -40.81
CA PHE A 24 1.49 2.23 -40.21
C PHE A 24 2.39 1.72 -39.10
N LEU A 25 3.72 1.76 -39.28
CA LEU A 25 4.67 1.36 -38.25
C LEU A 25 4.59 2.24 -36.99
N VAL A 26 4.47 3.56 -37.16
CA VAL A 26 4.31 4.49 -36.02
C VAL A 26 3.06 4.16 -35.22
N TRP A 27 1.92 3.96 -35.89
CA TRP A 27 0.68 3.61 -35.22
C TRP A 27 0.72 2.22 -34.58
N ALA A 28 1.37 1.24 -35.21
CA ALA A 28 1.57 -0.08 -34.62
C ALA A 28 2.39 0.00 -33.32
N CYS A 29 3.47 0.80 -33.30
CA CYS A 29 4.27 1.02 -32.09
C CYS A 29 3.50 1.73 -30.98
N ILE A 30 2.68 2.73 -31.32
CA ILE A 30 1.82 3.41 -30.33
C ILE A 30 0.80 2.43 -29.76
N GLY A 31 0.16 1.63 -30.63
CA GLY A 31 -0.82 0.63 -30.22
C GLY A 31 -0.23 -0.42 -29.29
N THR A 32 0.96 -0.95 -29.59
CA THR A 32 1.64 -1.92 -28.72
C THR A 32 2.04 -1.29 -27.39
N ALA A 33 2.57 -0.06 -27.38
CA ALA A 33 2.93 0.62 -26.14
C ALA A 33 1.71 0.82 -25.21
N VAL A 34 0.58 1.28 -25.75
CA VAL A 34 -0.66 1.46 -24.98
C VAL A 34 -1.18 0.12 -24.47
N ALA A 35 -1.20 -0.91 -25.31
CA ALA A 35 -1.65 -2.25 -24.92
C ALA A 35 -0.77 -2.83 -23.79
N THR A 36 0.55 -2.68 -23.87
CA THR A 36 1.48 -3.12 -22.81
C THR A 36 1.26 -2.35 -21.52
N MET A 37 1.03 -1.03 -21.57
CA MET A 37 0.69 -0.25 -20.37
C MET A 37 -0.58 -0.76 -19.72
N ILE A 38 -1.67 -0.96 -20.47
CA ILE A 38 -2.94 -1.44 -19.91
C ILE A 38 -2.73 -2.80 -19.21
N ILE A 39 -2.10 -3.76 -19.89
CA ILE A 39 -1.84 -5.08 -19.31
C ILE A 39 -0.94 -4.98 -18.07
N GLY A 40 0.12 -4.17 -18.14
CA GLY A 40 1.06 -3.95 -17.05
C GLY A 40 0.41 -3.34 -15.81
N PHE A 41 -0.36 -2.25 -15.98
CA PHE A 41 -0.99 -1.53 -14.87
C PHE A 41 -2.27 -2.19 -14.35
N SER A 42 -2.97 -2.99 -15.16
CA SER A 42 -4.17 -3.71 -14.71
C SER A 42 -3.86 -5.06 -14.06
N TRP A 43 -2.99 -5.87 -14.68
CA TRP A 43 -2.75 -7.24 -14.22
C TRP A 43 -1.30 -7.54 -13.87
N GLY A 44 -0.35 -6.88 -14.54
CA GLY A 44 1.08 -7.02 -14.27
C GLY A 44 1.57 -6.38 -12.97
N GLY A 45 0.69 -5.71 -12.22
CA GLY A 45 1.03 -5.05 -10.95
C GLY A 45 1.98 -3.85 -11.14
N TRP A 46 2.07 -3.28 -12.34
CA TRP A 46 2.87 -2.10 -12.57
C TRP A 46 2.25 -0.93 -11.81
N VAL A 47 3.10 -0.19 -11.12
CA VAL A 47 2.73 0.99 -10.35
C VAL A 47 3.68 2.11 -10.73
N THR A 48 3.18 3.34 -10.74
CA THR A 48 4.07 4.48 -10.98
C THR A 48 4.98 4.69 -9.76
N GLY A 49 6.15 5.31 -9.96
CA GLY A 49 7.08 5.58 -8.85
C GLY A 49 6.45 6.41 -7.73
N GLY A 50 5.57 7.36 -8.07
CA GLY A 50 4.80 8.15 -7.10
C GLY A 50 3.86 7.29 -6.28
N THR A 51 3.06 6.44 -6.94
CA THR A 51 2.15 5.49 -6.26
C THR A 51 2.91 4.54 -5.34
N SER A 52 4.05 4.02 -5.80
CA SER A 52 4.91 3.12 -5.01
C SER A 52 5.43 3.79 -3.75
N ARG A 53 5.90 5.04 -3.88
CA ARG A 53 6.42 5.81 -2.75
C ARG A 53 5.33 6.10 -1.73
N THR A 54 4.16 6.56 -2.19
CA THR A 54 3.01 6.82 -1.31
C THR A 54 2.55 5.54 -0.61
N ALA A 55 2.47 4.41 -1.33
CA ALA A 55 2.13 3.12 -0.73
C ALA A 55 3.14 2.70 0.34
N ALA A 56 4.44 2.86 0.07
CA ALA A 56 5.50 2.54 1.03
C ALA A 56 5.46 3.44 2.26
N THR A 57 5.21 4.75 2.10
CA THR A 57 5.09 5.67 3.24
C THR A 57 3.85 5.37 4.08
N THR A 58 2.71 5.11 3.45
CA THR A 58 1.48 4.77 4.16
C THR A 58 1.62 3.44 4.90
N ALA A 59 2.19 2.42 4.26
CA ALA A 59 2.45 1.13 4.91
C ALA A 59 3.42 1.29 6.09
N GLY A 60 4.46 2.11 5.94
CA GLY A 60 5.40 2.43 7.01
C GLY A 60 4.73 3.13 8.19
N ASP A 61 3.86 4.11 7.93
CA ASP A 61 3.11 4.84 8.96
C ASP A 61 2.13 3.92 9.72
N VAL A 62 1.42 3.05 9.00
CA VAL A 62 0.52 2.05 9.60
C VAL A 62 1.31 1.07 10.47
N ALA A 63 2.38 0.48 9.93
CA ALA A 63 3.21 -0.46 10.67
C ALA A 63 3.83 0.16 11.94
N ARG A 64 4.22 1.43 11.86
CA ARG A 64 4.70 2.20 13.04
C ARG A 64 3.59 2.42 14.06
N GLY A 65 2.37 2.72 13.61
CA GLY A 65 1.21 2.87 14.48
C GLY A 65 0.86 1.58 15.23
N GLU A 66 0.79 0.46 14.51
CA GLU A 66 0.54 -0.88 15.07
C GLU A 66 1.65 -1.33 16.04
N LEU A 67 2.91 -1.08 15.68
CA LEU A 67 4.03 -1.38 16.58
C LEU A 67 3.98 -0.52 17.84
N ALA A 68 3.69 0.78 17.69
CA ALA A 68 3.59 1.69 18.81
C ALA A 68 2.43 1.34 19.75
N SER A 69 1.27 0.93 19.22
CA SER A 69 0.14 0.48 20.04
C SER A 69 0.48 -0.81 20.79
N ALA A 70 1.07 -1.81 20.12
CA ALA A 70 1.47 -3.07 20.74
C ALA A 70 2.50 -2.87 21.86
N ILE A 71 3.55 -2.08 21.63
CA ILE A 71 4.55 -1.73 22.64
C ILE A 71 3.89 -0.99 23.81
N CYS A 72 2.97 -0.07 23.53
CA CYS A 72 2.28 0.69 24.56
C CYS A 72 1.45 -0.21 25.47
N VAL A 73 0.65 -1.12 24.90
CA VAL A 73 -0.15 -2.07 25.67
C VAL A 73 0.75 -2.99 26.50
N GLN A 74 1.86 -3.45 25.95
CA GLN A 74 2.82 -4.27 26.69
C GLN A 74 3.41 -3.50 27.89
N ARG A 75 3.81 -2.24 27.70
CA ARG A 75 4.34 -1.39 28.78
C ARG A 75 3.30 -1.06 29.82
N PHE A 76 2.07 -0.81 29.38
CA PHE A 76 0.93 -0.56 30.26
C PHE A 76 0.64 -1.77 31.15
N ASN A 77 0.58 -2.98 30.56
CA ASN A 77 0.33 -4.22 31.30
C ASN A 77 1.50 -4.65 32.19
N ALA A 78 2.73 -4.25 31.87
CA ALA A 78 3.90 -4.49 32.70
C ALA A 78 3.97 -3.55 33.92
N ALA A 79 3.16 -2.48 33.95
CA ALA A 79 3.11 -1.57 35.08
C ALA A 79 2.50 -2.26 36.32
N PRO A 80 3.04 -2.02 37.53
CA PRO A 80 2.55 -2.67 38.75
C PRO A 80 1.10 -2.33 39.10
N ASP A 81 0.59 -1.21 38.58
CA ASP A 81 -0.75 -0.67 38.80
C ASP A 81 -1.65 -0.77 37.55
N ALA A 82 -1.28 -1.58 36.56
CA ALA A 82 -1.97 -1.72 35.27
C ALA A 82 -3.49 -1.88 35.41
N THR A 83 -3.95 -2.77 36.30
CA THR A 83 -5.37 -3.04 36.51
C THR A 83 -6.13 -1.82 37.03
N ALA A 84 -5.56 -1.08 37.98
CA ALA A 84 -6.18 0.13 38.52
C ALA A 84 -6.21 1.25 37.47
N LYS A 85 -5.10 1.43 36.75
CA LYS A 85 -4.99 2.41 35.66
C LYS A 85 -5.92 2.10 34.50
N LEU A 86 -6.19 0.82 34.23
CA LEU A 86 -7.11 0.41 33.17
C LEU A 86 -8.55 0.78 33.53
N VAL A 87 -8.95 0.60 34.79
CA VAL A 87 -10.27 1.02 35.28
C VAL A 87 -10.40 2.54 35.21
N GLU A 88 -9.39 3.29 35.65
CA GLU A 88 -9.35 4.76 35.51
C GLU A 88 -9.49 5.18 34.04
N PHE A 89 -8.75 4.52 33.14
CA PHE A 89 -8.80 4.79 31.71
C PHE A 89 -10.17 4.49 31.09
N LYS A 90 -10.80 3.37 31.45
CA LYS A 90 -12.14 2.99 30.96
C LYS A 90 -13.24 3.88 31.53
N ALA A 91 -13.03 4.48 32.69
CA ALA A 91 -13.95 5.47 33.28
C ALA A 91 -13.92 6.83 32.53
N LEU A 92 -12.87 7.13 31.78
CA LEU A 92 -12.83 8.32 30.93
C LEU A 92 -13.75 8.12 29.72
N SER A 93 -14.68 9.05 29.49
CA SER A 93 -15.56 9.06 28.31
C SER A 93 -14.99 9.89 27.15
N ASP A 94 -14.10 10.82 27.45
CA ASP A 94 -13.53 11.77 26.49
C ASP A 94 -12.23 11.22 25.87
N SER A 95 -12.18 11.15 24.54
CA SER A 95 -11.01 10.70 23.79
C SER A 95 -9.78 11.58 24.02
N TYR A 96 -9.98 12.88 24.24
CA TYR A 96 -8.90 13.81 24.54
C TYR A 96 -8.29 13.52 25.92
N LYS A 97 -9.13 13.24 26.94
CA LYS A 97 -8.66 12.85 28.27
C LYS A 97 -7.97 11.49 28.25
N LYS A 98 -8.47 10.53 27.46
CA LYS A 98 -7.81 9.23 27.26
C LYS A 98 -6.41 9.40 26.67
N ARG A 99 -6.26 10.26 25.66
CA ARG A 99 -4.94 10.60 25.12
C ARG A 99 -4.02 11.19 26.18
N GLN A 100 -4.48 12.19 26.91
CA GLN A 100 -3.69 12.82 27.98
C GLN A 100 -3.27 11.83 29.06
N PHE A 101 -4.15 10.88 29.41
CA PHE A 101 -3.84 9.83 30.38
C PHE A 101 -2.70 8.93 29.90
N VAL A 102 -2.77 8.49 28.63
CA VAL A 102 -1.72 7.66 28.01
C VAL A 102 -0.40 8.42 27.87
N GLU A 103 -0.47 9.71 27.52
CA GLU A 103 0.68 10.60 27.40
C GLU A 103 1.35 10.84 28.76
N ALA A 104 0.56 11.11 29.80
CA ALA A 104 1.05 11.32 31.18
C ALA A 104 1.67 10.04 31.77
N GLY A 105 1.15 8.86 31.44
CA GLY A 105 1.74 7.59 31.85
C GLY A 105 2.96 7.17 31.03
N GLY A 106 3.25 7.85 29.92
CA GLY A 106 4.48 7.64 29.13
C GLY A 106 4.56 6.32 28.36
N TRP A 107 3.52 5.48 28.40
CA TRP A 107 3.52 4.15 27.78
C TRP A 107 3.62 4.18 26.25
N ALA A 108 3.11 5.26 25.62
CA ALA A 108 3.15 5.45 24.17
C ALA A 108 4.49 6.01 23.65
N THR A 109 5.48 6.22 24.52
CA THR A 109 6.81 6.72 24.12
C THR A 109 7.62 5.58 23.52
N MET A 110 7.97 5.71 22.24
CA MET A 110 8.76 4.71 21.52
C MET A 110 10.20 4.63 22.05
N PRO A 111 10.84 3.45 22.04
CA PRO A 111 12.25 3.32 22.42
C PRO A 111 13.16 4.26 21.62
N GLY A 112 14.04 4.99 22.32
CA GLY A 112 14.94 5.98 21.71
C GLY A 112 14.34 7.36 21.52
N GLN A 113 13.06 7.58 21.85
CA GLN A 113 12.43 8.89 21.87
C GLN A 113 12.21 9.41 23.30
N THR A 114 12.30 10.73 23.47
CA THR A 114 12.07 11.40 24.76
C THR A 114 10.62 11.86 24.95
N SER A 115 9.84 11.92 23.88
CA SER A 115 8.43 12.34 23.90
C SER A 115 7.59 11.43 23.00
N PRO A 116 6.34 11.11 23.38
CA PRO A 116 5.46 10.30 22.56
C PRO A 116 4.97 11.08 21.33
N ASP A 117 4.88 10.40 20.19
CA ASP A 117 4.26 10.97 18.99
C ASP A 117 2.73 10.97 19.14
N SER A 118 2.07 11.98 18.58
CA SER A 118 0.62 12.10 18.69
C SER A 118 -0.10 10.88 18.11
N ARG A 119 0.35 10.31 17.00
CA ARG A 119 -0.27 9.10 16.43
C ARG A 119 -0.06 7.87 17.32
N SER A 120 1.10 7.77 17.97
CA SER A 120 1.38 6.68 18.91
C SER A 120 0.48 6.75 20.15
N VAL A 121 0.24 7.95 20.69
CA VAL A 121 -0.70 8.15 21.81
C VAL A 121 -2.12 7.76 21.42
N GLU A 122 -2.56 8.12 20.21
CA GLU A 122 -3.90 7.82 19.71
C GLU A 122 -4.12 6.33 19.44
N GLY A 123 -3.13 5.68 18.80
CA GLY A 123 -3.13 4.25 18.56
C GLY A 123 -3.17 3.47 19.88
N CYS A 124 -2.39 3.91 20.87
CA CYS A 124 -2.43 3.28 22.19
C CYS A 124 -3.76 3.50 22.93
N ALA A 125 -4.30 4.71 22.91
CA ALA A 125 -5.60 5.00 23.52
C ALA A 125 -6.72 4.15 22.86
N THR A 126 -6.67 3.97 21.54
CA THR A 126 -7.59 3.10 20.82
C THR A 126 -7.41 1.63 21.23
N ALA A 127 -6.18 1.14 21.31
CA ALA A 127 -5.90 -0.25 21.68
C ALA A 127 -6.33 -0.59 23.12
N LEU A 128 -6.16 0.35 24.07
CA LEU A 128 -6.59 0.18 25.47
C LEU A 128 -8.11 0.34 25.66
N ALA A 129 -8.80 0.94 24.69
CA ALA A 129 -10.24 1.14 24.74
C ALA A 129 -11.05 -0.10 24.33
N ILE A 130 -10.39 -1.09 23.73
CA ILE A 130 -10.94 -2.42 23.41
C ILE A 130 -11.06 -3.26 24.71
#